data_AF-A0A954CR15-F1
#
_entry.id   AF-A0A954CR15-F1
#
_cell.length_a   1.000
_cell.length_b   1.000
_cell.length_c   1.000
_cell.angle_alpha   90.00
_cell.angle_beta   90.00
_cell.angle_gamma   90.00
#
_symmetry.space_group_name_H-M   'P 1'
#
loop_
_entity.id
_entity.type
_entity.pdbx_description
1 polymer ?
#
loop_
_entity_poly.entity_id
_entity_poly.type
_entity_poly.pdbx_seq_one_letter_code
_entity_poly.pdbx_strand_id
1 'polypeptide(L)'
;MKLLFGLGALIALTCVAWGFKLDAQVTITQPDLFWSLLVSGLSGSLLGWRVAMRNDSNPLRNLIGLVGSLVAWRVSYFPFMVLAGWKASLVEFTVWNTAGTNVVYPAFLFFMFIQHAGVGFIGAAAVASPQNAPPDKGRLLWVRRLFHKPPRKLLWALAVVALPVAAMVSFSTADDFVLFNDGPNSELATPPISQPESNPYDQIIAEHDMSLPAWVLAKNAAMTYPLVPESPWGSAIKGTLEKLTLARPVATTRDRVDEHYQAYMAAHPRLHDKDAK
;
A
#
# COMPACT_ATOMS: atom_id res chain seq x y z
N MET A 1 13.22 -22.65 7.63
CA MET A 1 11.97 -21.95 8.00
C MET A 1 12.18 -20.94 9.13
N LYS A 2 12.80 -21.30 10.26
CA LYS A 2 13.10 -20.36 11.36
C LYS A 2 13.88 -19.11 10.92
N LEU A 3 14.91 -19.27 10.07
CA LEU A 3 15.71 -18.15 9.56
C LEU A 3 14.89 -17.12 8.76
N LEU A 4 13.98 -17.57 7.88
CA LEU A 4 13.14 -16.67 7.07
C LEU A 4 12.12 -15.92 7.92
N PHE A 5 11.57 -16.56 8.96
CA PHE A 5 10.70 -15.88 9.92
C PHE A 5 11.48 -14.85 10.75
N GLY A 6 12.69 -15.19 11.20
CA GLY A 6 13.57 -14.25 11.90
C GLY A 6 13.93 -13.04 11.03
N LEU A 7 14.30 -13.28 9.76
CA LEU A 7 14.59 -12.20 8.80
C LEU A 7 13.35 -11.33 8.55
N GLY A 8 12.18 -11.94 8.34
CA GLY A 8 10.94 -11.19 8.13
C GLY A 8 10.54 -10.34 9.32
N ALA A 9 10.68 -10.87 10.54
CA ALA A 9 10.45 -10.11 11.77
C ALA A 9 11.45 -8.95 11.91
N LEU A 10 12.73 -9.18 11.60
CA LEU A 10 13.75 -8.13 11.63
C LEU A 10 13.43 -7.00 10.64
N ILE A 11 13.07 -7.32 9.40
CA ILE A 11 12.70 -6.31 8.40
C ILE A 11 11.46 -5.53 8.86
N ALA A 12 10.43 -6.21 9.35
CA ALA A 12 9.22 -5.56 9.84
C ALA A 12 9.53 -4.60 11.01
N LEU A 13 10.36 -5.02 11.96
CA LEU A 13 10.81 -4.19 13.07
C LEU A 13 11.62 -2.97 12.58
N THR A 14 12.48 -3.16 11.57
CA THR A 14 13.20 -2.03 10.94
C THR A 14 12.23 -1.05 10.29
N CYS A 15 11.21 -1.52 9.56
CA CYS A 15 10.17 -0.64 9.00
C CYS A 15 9.43 0.14 10.09
N VAL A 16 9.06 -0.51 11.19
CA VAL A 16 8.38 0.13 12.33
C VAL A 16 9.29 1.17 12.99
N ALA A 17 10.55 0.82 13.27
CA ALA A 17 11.53 1.74 13.87
C ALA A 17 11.80 2.95 12.96
N TRP A 18 11.88 2.73 11.65
CA TRP A 18 12.00 3.81 10.68
C TRP A 18 10.75 4.70 10.64
N GLY A 19 9.56 4.10 10.75
CA GLY A 19 8.31 4.86 10.89
C GLY A 19 8.30 5.76 12.12
N PHE A 20 8.81 5.28 13.26
CA PHE A 20 8.92 6.13 14.46
C PHE A 20 9.90 7.29 14.25
N LYS A 21 10.98 7.06 13.50
CA LYS A 21 11.90 8.13 13.10
C LYS A 21 11.20 9.17 12.24
N LEU A 22 10.34 8.76 11.29
CA LEU A 22 9.56 9.69 10.46
C LEU A 22 8.55 10.47 11.30
N ASP A 23 7.79 9.81 12.19
CA ASP A 23 6.84 10.49 13.08
C ASP A 23 7.54 11.53 13.97
N ALA A 24 8.80 11.29 14.37
CA ALA A 24 9.58 12.20 15.21
C ALA A 24 10.17 13.41 14.46
N GLN A 25 10.13 13.45 13.12
CA GLN A 25 10.56 14.61 12.35
C GLN A 25 9.55 15.74 12.49
N VAL A 26 10.01 17.00 12.47
CA VAL A 26 9.12 18.17 12.48
C VAL A 26 8.50 18.40 11.10
N THR A 27 9.27 18.11 10.07
CA THR A 27 8.89 18.23 8.66
C THR A 27 9.30 16.97 7.94
N ILE A 28 8.46 16.51 7.01
CA ILE A 28 8.76 15.36 6.16
C ILE A 28 8.80 15.82 4.71
N THR A 29 9.71 15.24 3.93
CA THR A 29 9.85 15.53 2.51
C THR A 29 9.32 14.40 1.64
N GLN A 30 9.08 14.66 0.35
CA GLN A 30 8.73 13.58 -0.57
C GLN A 30 9.80 12.48 -0.63
N PRO A 31 11.12 12.76 -0.73
CA PRO A 31 12.14 11.72 -0.66
C PRO A 31 12.00 10.81 0.57
N ASP A 32 11.72 11.36 1.75
CA ASP A 32 11.56 10.59 2.97
C ASP A 32 10.39 9.60 2.85
N LEU A 33 9.25 10.07 2.33
CA LEU A 33 8.07 9.23 2.10
C LEU A 33 8.33 8.19 1.01
N PHE A 34 8.80 8.63 -0.16
CA PHE A 34 9.04 7.78 -1.34
C PHE A 34 9.93 6.60 -1.00
N TRP A 35 11.12 6.85 -0.44
CA TRP A 35 12.07 5.77 -0.15
C TRP A 35 11.56 4.84 0.94
N SER A 36 10.84 5.36 1.93
CA SER A 36 10.28 4.55 3.01
C SER A 36 9.19 3.61 2.50
N LEU A 37 8.27 4.12 1.69
CA LEU A 37 7.18 3.34 1.08
C LEU A 37 7.73 2.32 0.08
N LEU A 38 8.65 2.75 -0.79
CA LEU A 38 9.30 1.89 -1.78
C LEU A 38 10.05 0.72 -1.11
N VAL A 39 10.95 1.02 -0.16
CA VAL A 39 11.77 0.00 0.50
C VAL A 39 10.89 -0.95 1.32
N SER A 40 9.88 -0.43 2.04
CA SER A 40 8.94 -1.27 2.77
C SER A 40 8.17 -2.22 1.85
N GLY A 41 7.57 -1.70 0.77
CA GLY A 41 6.82 -2.52 -0.18
C GLY A 41 7.70 -3.54 -0.90
N LEU A 42 8.87 -3.11 -1.39
CA LEU A 42 9.78 -3.98 -2.14
C LEU A 42 10.35 -5.10 -1.26
N SER A 43 10.80 -4.77 -0.04
CA SER A 43 11.31 -5.76 0.91
C SER A 43 10.23 -6.77 1.32
N GLY A 44 8.99 -6.31 1.50
CA GLY A 44 7.83 -7.18 1.69
C GLY A 44 7.67 -8.16 0.54
N SER A 45 7.56 -7.68 -0.69
CA SER A 45 7.39 -8.52 -1.88
C SER A 45 8.52 -9.54 -2.05
N LEU A 46 9.77 -9.12 -1.89
CA LEU A 46 10.95 -10.00 -1.97
C LEU A 46 10.94 -11.08 -0.89
N LEU A 47 10.52 -10.75 0.33
CA LEU A 47 10.35 -11.75 1.38
C LEU A 47 9.25 -12.76 1.02
N GLY A 48 8.11 -12.27 0.52
CA GLY A 48 7.00 -13.11 0.06
C GLY A 48 7.43 -14.10 -1.01
N TRP A 49 8.12 -13.61 -2.05
CA TRP A 49 8.73 -14.43 -3.09
C TRP A 49 9.68 -15.48 -2.51
N ARG A 50 10.62 -15.05 -1.66
CA ARG A 50 11.62 -15.94 -1.08
C ARG A 50 10.98 -17.05 -0.24
N VAL A 51 9.92 -16.74 0.49
CA VAL A 51 9.16 -17.71 1.29
C VAL A 51 8.44 -18.72 0.40
N ALA A 52 7.80 -18.27 -0.68
CA ALA A 52 7.09 -19.14 -1.62
C ALA A 52 8.05 -20.08 -2.38
N MET A 53 9.16 -19.53 -2.91
CA MET A 53 10.12 -20.27 -3.74
C MET A 53 11.18 -21.01 -2.94
N ARG A 54 11.12 -21.02 -1.61
CA ARG A 54 12.23 -21.51 -0.76
C ARG A 54 12.69 -22.94 -1.01
N ASN A 55 11.80 -23.78 -1.50
CA ASN A 55 12.05 -25.19 -1.77
C ASN A 55 12.01 -25.51 -3.27
N ASP A 56 11.89 -24.50 -4.14
CA ASP A 56 11.92 -24.70 -5.59
C ASP A 56 13.37 -24.61 -6.06
N SER A 57 13.92 -25.74 -6.51
CA SER A 57 15.29 -25.83 -7.02
C SER A 57 15.42 -25.41 -8.48
N ASN A 58 14.30 -25.18 -9.20
CA ASN A 58 14.35 -24.83 -10.60
C ASN A 58 14.66 -23.32 -10.76
N PRO A 59 15.83 -22.94 -11.32
CA PRO A 59 16.23 -21.53 -11.40
C PRO A 59 15.32 -20.70 -12.31
N LEU A 60 14.81 -21.28 -13.41
CA LEU A 60 13.90 -20.59 -14.32
C LEU A 60 12.56 -20.28 -13.64
N ARG A 61 11.98 -21.23 -12.91
CA ARG A 61 10.75 -20.97 -12.14
C ARG A 61 10.97 -19.94 -11.05
N ASN A 62 12.12 -20.00 -10.38
CA ASN A 62 12.48 -19.03 -9.35
C ASN A 62 12.58 -17.61 -9.92
N LEU A 63 13.21 -17.47 -11.10
CA LEU A 63 13.26 -16.21 -11.84
C LEU A 63 11.87 -15.72 -12.26
N ILE A 64 11.03 -16.60 -12.82
CA ILE A 64 9.64 -16.26 -13.18
C ILE A 64 8.86 -15.82 -11.94
N GLY A 65 9.02 -16.51 -10.81
CA GLY A 65 8.38 -16.15 -9.54
C GLY A 65 8.86 -14.81 -9.01
N LEU A 66 10.14 -14.49 -9.17
CA LEU A 66 10.71 -13.19 -8.80
C LEU A 66 10.09 -12.08 -9.67
N VAL A 67 10.15 -12.23 -11.00
CA VAL A 67 9.58 -11.26 -11.94
C VAL A 67 8.10 -11.07 -11.69
N GLY A 68 7.34 -12.16 -11.52
CA GLY A 68 5.92 -12.09 -11.19
C GLY A 68 5.63 -11.36 -9.88
N SER A 69 6.47 -11.54 -8.86
CA SER A 69 6.35 -10.83 -7.58
C SER A 69 6.67 -9.34 -7.70
N LEU A 70 7.66 -8.97 -8.52
CA LEU A 70 8.00 -7.58 -8.80
C LEU A 70 6.91 -6.88 -9.62
N VAL A 71 6.37 -7.54 -10.63
CA VAL A 71 5.22 -7.01 -11.41
C VAL A 71 4.02 -6.83 -10.49
N ALA A 72 3.69 -7.85 -9.70
CA ALA A 72 2.55 -7.77 -8.77
C ALA A 72 2.74 -6.66 -7.74
N TRP A 73 3.96 -6.49 -7.19
CA TRP A 73 4.31 -5.37 -6.31
C TRP A 73 4.05 -4.02 -6.98
N ARG A 74 4.54 -3.82 -8.21
CA ARG A 74 4.38 -2.55 -8.92
C ARG A 74 2.91 -2.25 -9.24
N VAL A 75 2.15 -3.25 -9.67
CA VAL A 75 0.71 -3.13 -9.97
C VAL A 75 -0.10 -2.89 -8.70
N SER A 76 0.31 -3.43 -7.56
CA SER A 76 -0.39 -3.22 -6.28
C SER A 76 0.06 -1.97 -5.50
N TYR A 77 1.13 -1.30 -5.92
CA TYR A 77 1.80 -0.26 -5.14
C TYR A 77 0.83 0.85 -4.70
N PHE A 78 0.15 1.49 -5.66
CA PHE A 78 -0.77 2.59 -5.35
C PHE A 78 -2.00 2.14 -4.54
N PRO A 79 -2.75 1.09 -4.94
CA PRO A 79 -3.84 0.55 -4.11
C PRO A 79 -3.40 0.23 -2.68
N PHE A 80 -2.19 -0.32 -2.50
CA PHE A 80 -1.68 -0.67 -1.18
C PHE A 80 -1.21 0.53 -0.38
N MET A 81 -0.69 1.57 -1.03
CA MET A 81 -0.41 2.85 -0.39
C MET A 81 -1.70 3.45 0.19
N VAL A 82 -2.80 3.47 -0.57
CA VAL A 82 -4.11 3.96 -0.09
C VAL A 82 -4.63 3.11 1.06
N LEU A 83 -4.64 1.78 0.91
CA LEU A 83 -5.12 0.86 1.96
C LEU A 83 -4.26 0.89 3.23
N ALA A 84 -2.94 1.08 3.10
CA ALA A 84 -2.03 1.23 4.22
C ALA A 84 -2.28 2.57 4.94
N GLY A 85 -2.50 3.66 4.20
CA GLY A 85 -2.89 4.96 4.75
C GLY A 85 -4.17 4.87 5.56
N TRP A 86 -5.23 4.25 5.01
CA TRP A 86 -6.48 4.02 5.74
C TRP A 86 -6.28 3.24 7.04
N LYS A 87 -5.54 2.13 7.00
CA LYS A 87 -5.24 1.33 8.19
C LYS A 87 -4.38 2.10 9.21
N ALA A 88 -3.45 2.93 8.74
CA ALA A 88 -2.66 3.79 9.60
C ALA A 88 -3.55 4.81 10.31
N SER A 89 -4.53 5.43 9.63
CA SER A 89 -5.52 6.32 10.26
C SER A 89 -6.37 5.59 11.31
N LEU A 90 -6.75 4.32 11.09
CA LEU A 90 -7.47 3.53 12.10
C LEU A 90 -6.63 3.28 13.36
N VAL A 91 -5.34 2.95 13.17
CA VAL A 91 -4.41 2.76 14.29
C VAL A 91 -4.18 4.07 15.02
N GLU A 92 -3.93 5.16 14.30
CA GLU A 92 -3.80 6.51 14.86
C GLU A 92 -5.04 6.90 15.65
N PHE A 93 -6.24 6.80 15.08
CA PHE A 93 -7.50 7.10 15.79
C PHE A 93 -7.62 6.30 17.11
N THR A 94 -7.28 5.01 17.08
CA THR A 94 -7.34 4.16 18.26
C THR A 94 -6.31 4.56 19.32
N VAL A 95 -5.07 4.83 18.90
CA VAL A 95 -3.96 5.17 19.81
C VAL A 95 -4.11 6.59 20.34
N TRP A 96 -4.57 7.53 19.52
CA TRP A 96 -4.87 8.89 19.93
C TRP A 96 -5.93 8.92 21.02
N ASN A 97 -7.05 8.20 20.83
CA ASN A 97 -8.13 8.14 21.81
C ASN A 97 -7.76 7.41 23.10
N THR A 98 -6.73 6.56 23.10
CA THR A 98 -6.33 5.78 24.28
C THR A 98 -5.11 6.33 25.01
N ALA A 99 -4.13 6.85 24.27
CA ALA A 99 -2.84 7.29 24.79
C ALA A 99 -2.51 8.76 24.49
N GLY A 100 -3.30 9.45 23.64
CA GLY A 100 -3.04 10.84 23.25
C GLY A 100 -1.76 11.01 22.43
N THR A 101 -1.33 9.96 21.72
CA THR A 101 -0.15 9.96 20.86
C THR A 101 -0.50 9.53 19.45
N ASN A 102 0.26 10.03 18.48
CA ASN A 102 0.12 9.65 17.07
C ASN A 102 1.19 8.63 16.70
N VAL A 103 0.79 7.58 15.98
CA VAL A 103 1.68 6.50 15.49
C VAL A 103 1.30 6.13 14.07
N VAL A 104 1.55 7.04 13.14
CA VAL A 104 1.06 6.93 11.77
C VAL A 104 2.05 6.16 10.91
N TYR A 105 3.27 6.67 10.72
CA TYR A 105 4.22 6.04 9.82
C TYR A 105 4.70 4.65 10.27
N PRO A 106 4.86 4.33 11.58
CA PRO A 106 5.12 2.96 12.01
C PRO A 106 4.05 1.98 11.52
N ALA A 107 2.77 2.33 11.67
CA ALA A 107 1.65 1.52 11.23
C ALA A 107 1.60 1.44 9.69
N PHE A 108 1.75 2.58 9.01
CA PHE A 108 1.75 2.67 7.56
C PHE A 108 2.81 1.75 6.96
N LEU A 109 4.08 1.91 7.35
CA LEU A 109 5.19 1.13 6.80
C LEU A 109 5.04 -0.35 7.12
N PHE A 110 4.51 -0.71 8.28
CA PHE A 110 4.22 -2.10 8.62
C PHE A 110 3.14 -2.72 7.73
N PHE A 111 2.04 -2.01 7.49
CA PHE A 111 0.98 -2.51 6.61
C PHE A 111 1.44 -2.61 5.16
N MET A 112 2.18 -1.62 4.66
CA MET A 112 2.83 -1.68 3.34
C MET A 112 3.67 -2.94 3.19
N PHE A 113 4.51 -3.24 4.19
CA PHE A 113 5.36 -4.42 4.19
C PHE A 113 4.54 -5.72 4.17
N ILE A 114 3.55 -5.87 5.05
CA ILE A 114 2.74 -7.10 5.14
C ILE A 114 1.92 -7.33 3.87
N GLN A 115 1.27 -6.29 3.34
CA GLN A 115 0.44 -6.40 2.15
C GLN A 115 1.28 -6.83 0.94
N HIS A 116 2.44 -6.22 0.75
CA HIS A 116 3.34 -6.61 -0.34
C HIS A 116 4.00 -7.97 -0.11
N ALA A 117 4.27 -8.38 1.13
CA ALA A 117 4.70 -9.75 1.43
C ALA A 117 3.64 -10.78 1.05
N GLY A 118 2.37 -10.47 1.28
CA GLY A 118 1.24 -11.29 0.84
C GLY A 118 1.19 -11.42 -0.69
N VAL A 119 1.29 -10.30 -1.42
CA VAL A 119 1.23 -10.30 -2.89
C VAL A 119 2.46 -10.96 -3.51
N GLY A 120 3.67 -10.71 -3.02
CA GLY A 120 4.87 -11.39 -3.47
C GLY A 120 4.79 -12.91 -3.22
N PHE A 121 4.23 -13.32 -2.09
CA PHE A 121 3.97 -14.74 -1.83
C PHE A 121 2.97 -15.32 -2.84
N ILE A 122 1.84 -14.66 -3.09
CA ILE A 122 0.81 -15.13 -4.02
C ILE A 122 1.36 -15.19 -5.46
N GLY A 123 2.04 -14.14 -5.91
CA GLY A 123 2.63 -14.05 -7.24
C GLY A 123 3.65 -15.16 -7.50
N ALA A 124 4.52 -15.43 -6.53
CA ALA A 124 5.48 -16.53 -6.61
C ALA A 124 4.82 -17.93 -6.46
N ALA A 125 3.83 -18.07 -5.57
CA ALA A 125 3.15 -19.34 -5.34
C ALA A 125 2.35 -19.83 -6.56
N ALA A 126 1.90 -18.91 -7.43
CA ALA A 126 1.22 -19.23 -8.68
C ALA A 126 2.09 -20.05 -9.65
N VAL A 127 3.43 -19.86 -9.61
CA VAL A 127 4.39 -20.48 -10.53
C VAL A 127 5.31 -21.52 -9.86
N ALA A 128 5.35 -21.56 -8.53
CA ALA A 128 6.09 -22.57 -7.78
C ALA A 128 5.71 -24.00 -8.22
N SER A 129 6.64 -24.95 -8.17
CA SER A 129 6.30 -26.37 -8.37
C SER A 129 5.24 -26.83 -7.36
N PRO A 130 4.25 -27.67 -7.75
CA PRO A 130 3.47 -28.40 -6.77
C PRO A 130 4.47 -29.15 -5.90
N GLN A 131 4.49 -28.83 -4.62
CA GLN A 131 5.39 -29.51 -3.71
C GLN A 131 4.85 -30.93 -3.54
N ASN A 132 5.37 -31.89 -4.30
CA ASN A 132 5.41 -33.31 -3.93
C ASN A 132 6.33 -33.54 -2.73
N ALA A 133 6.64 -32.48 -1.96
CA ALA A 133 7.42 -32.58 -0.75
C ALA A 133 6.60 -33.41 0.25
N PRO A 134 7.17 -34.47 0.84
CA PRO A 134 6.51 -35.21 1.89
C PRO A 134 6.06 -34.23 2.99
N PRO A 135 4.89 -34.45 3.61
CA PRO A 135 4.37 -33.55 4.62
C PRO A 135 5.37 -33.48 5.78
N ASP A 136 6.13 -32.39 5.82
CA ASP A 136 7.03 -32.07 6.92
C ASP A 136 6.20 -32.10 8.22
N LYS A 137 6.56 -32.96 9.17
CA LYS A 137 5.86 -33.18 10.45
C LYS A 137 6.06 -31.99 11.41
N GLY A 138 5.69 -30.77 10.98
CA GLY A 138 5.86 -29.53 11.73
C GLY A 138 4.55 -28.89 12.17
N ARG A 139 4.58 -28.13 13.28
CA ARG A 139 3.45 -27.37 13.86
C ARG A 139 2.74 -26.40 12.90
N LEU A 140 3.32 -26.08 11.75
CA LEU A 140 2.76 -25.17 10.73
C LEU A 140 2.11 -25.89 9.53
N LEU A 141 1.85 -27.20 9.65
CA LEU A 141 1.20 -28.00 8.61
C LEU A 141 -0.18 -27.47 8.21
N TRP A 142 -0.96 -26.92 9.16
CA TRP A 142 -2.27 -26.34 8.85
C TRP A 142 -2.12 -25.11 7.96
N VAL A 143 -1.21 -24.19 8.28
CA VAL A 143 -1.00 -22.95 7.52
C VAL A 143 -0.57 -23.31 6.10
N ARG A 144 0.36 -24.27 5.97
CA ARG A 144 0.81 -24.77 4.67
C ARG A 144 -0.31 -25.47 3.89
N ARG A 145 -1.20 -26.23 4.54
CA ARG A 145 -2.41 -26.82 3.91
C ARG A 145 -3.40 -25.74 3.50
N LEU A 146 -3.57 -24.68 4.28
CA LEU A 146 -4.46 -23.55 3.99
C LEU A 146 -3.97 -22.71 2.81
N PHE A 147 -2.67 -22.73 2.48
CA PHE A 147 -2.11 -22.07 1.29
C PHE A 147 -1.85 -23.00 0.10
N HIS A 148 -1.68 -24.31 0.33
CA HIS A 148 -1.52 -25.31 -0.76
C HIS A 148 -2.82 -25.95 -1.24
N LYS A 149 -3.86 -26.02 -0.39
CA LYS A 149 -5.17 -26.58 -0.76
C LYS A 149 -6.22 -25.60 -1.31
N PRO A 150 -6.15 -24.26 -1.17
CA PRO A 150 -6.94 -23.45 -2.10
C PRO A 150 -6.35 -23.79 -3.46
N PRO A 151 -7.15 -24.33 -4.39
CA PRO A 151 -6.62 -24.82 -5.64
C PRO A 151 -5.96 -23.62 -6.29
N ARG A 152 -4.78 -23.79 -6.90
CA ARG A 152 -4.16 -22.72 -7.69
C ARG A 152 -5.19 -21.99 -8.56
N LYS A 153 -6.22 -22.70 -9.03
CA LYS A 153 -7.41 -22.19 -9.70
C LYS A 153 -8.11 -21.04 -8.95
N LEU A 154 -8.29 -21.10 -7.63
CA LEU A 154 -8.85 -20.02 -6.81
C LEU A 154 -7.89 -18.83 -6.73
N LEU A 155 -6.59 -19.06 -6.54
CA LEU A 155 -5.60 -17.98 -6.57
C LEU A 155 -5.55 -17.32 -7.96
N TRP A 156 -5.63 -18.11 -9.02
CA TRP A 156 -5.75 -17.64 -10.40
C TRP A 156 -7.07 -16.90 -10.62
N ALA A 157 -8.19 -17.39 -10.11
CA ALA A 157 -9.48 -16.71 -10.21
C ALA A 157 -9.46 -15.36 -9.49
N LEU A 158 -8.91 -15.32 -8.27
CA LEU A 158 -8.71 -14.08 -7.52
C LEU A 158 -7.76 -13.14 -8.26
N ALA A 159 -6.67 -13.65 -8.83
CA ALA A 159 -5.73 -12.85 -9.63
C ALA A 159 -6.40 -12.30 -10.90
N VAL A 160 -7.19 -13.10 -11.61
CA VAL A 160 -7.92 -12.70 -12.82
C VAL A 160 -8.93 -11.59 -12.53
N VAL A 161 -9.50 -11.52 -11.32
CA VAL A 161 -10.44 -10.44 -10.95
C VAL A 161 -9.70 -9.24 -10.35
N ALA A 162 -8.76 -9.48 -9.42
CA ALA A 162 -8.10 -8.42 -8.66
C ALA A 162 -7.00 -7.71 -9.45
N LEU A 163 -6.25 -8.41 -10.32
CA LEU A 163 -5.17 -7.78 -11.09
C LEU A 163 -5.69 -6.75 -12.11
N PRO A 164 -6.79 -7.00 -12.87
CA PRO A 164 -7.33 -5.96 -13.74
C PRO A 164 -7.80 -4.73 -12.98
N VAL A 165 -8.46 -4.91 -11.83
CA VAL A 165 -8.87 -3.77 -10.99
C VAL A 165 -7.66 -3.02 -10.46
N ALA A 166 -6.67 -3.72 -9.91
CA ALA A 166 -5.42 -3.11 -9.45
C ALA A 166 -4.67 -2.41 -10.59
N ALA A 167 -4.66 -3.00 -11.79
CA ALA A 167 -4.06 -2.38 -12.97
C ALA A 167 -4.80 -1.12 -13.40
N MET A 168 -6.13 -1.12 -13.43
CA MET A 168 -6.94 0.07 -13.75
C MET A 168 -6.74 1.20 -12.72
N VAL A 169 -6.61 0.86 -11.44
CA VAL A 169 -6.33 1.83 -10.37
C VAL A 169 -4.89 2.36 -10.45
N SER A 170 -3.94 1.50 -10.81
CA SER A 170 -2.51 1.83 -10.88
C SER A 170 -2.05 2.47 -12.20
N PHE A 171 -2.84 2.32 -13.27
CA PHE A 171 -2.55 2.77 -14.63
C PHE A 171 -3.83 3.26 -15.30
N SER A 172 -4.26 4.46 -14.94
CA SER A 172 -5.49 5.07 -15.47
C SER A 172 -5.36 5.53 -16.93
N THR A 173 -4.14 5.89 -17.34
CA THR A 173 -3.80 6.34 -18.70
C THR A 173 -2.52 5.68 -19.21
N ALA A 174 -2.21 5.85 -20.50
CA ALA A 174 -0.98 5.35 -21.08
C ALA A 174 0.29 6.01 -20.49
N ASP A 175 0.19 7.27 -20.07
CA ASP A 175 1.30 8.00 -19.45
C ASP A 175 1.67 7.44 -18.07
N ASP A 176 0.77 6.65 -17.46
CA ASP A 176 1.03 6.01 -16.18
C ASP A 176 2.00 4.81 -16.29
N PHE A 177 2.31 4.30 -17.50
CA PHE A 177 3.19 3.14 -17.71
C PHE A 177 4.69 3.46 -17.53
N VAL A 178 5.06 4.09 -16.42
CA VAL A 178 6.47 4.24 -16.01
C VAL A 178 6.75 3.51 -14.70
N LEU A 179 8.02 3.17 -14.47
CA LEU A 179 8.38 2.29 -13.34
C LEU A 179 8.16 3.00 -12.00
N PHE A 180 8.48 4.29 -11.92
CA PHE A 180 8.26 5.14 -10.75
C PHE A 180 7.72 6.48 -11.23
N ASN A 181 6.43 6.72 -11.05
CA ASN A 181 5.77 7.95 -11.51
C ASN A 181 5.95 9.09 -10.49
N ASP A 182 6.36 8.73 -9.28
CA ASP A 182 6.47 9.52 -8.04
C ASP A 182 7.93 9.68 -7.59
N GLY A 183 8.84 9.84 -8.55
CA GLY A 183 10.28 9.84 -8.28
C GLY A 183 10.70 10.84 -7.20
N PRO A 184 11.76 10.54 -6.41
CA PRO A 184 12.10 11.28 -5.19
C PRO A 184 12.51 12.75 -5.43
N ASN A 185 12.72 13.13 -6.69
CA ASN A 185 13.18 14.46 -7.08
C ASN A 185 12.04 15.37 -7.59
N SER A 186 10.77 14.93 -7.56
CA SER A 186 9.70 15.89 -7.81
C SER A 186 9.62 16.88 -6.66
N GLU A 187 9.67 18.17 -6.98
CA GLU A 187 9.44 19.21 -5.99
C GLU A 187 7.94 19.37 -5.79
N LEU A 188 7.35 18.56 -4.92
CA LEU A 188 5.93 18.68 -4.58
C LEU A 188 5.75 19.77 -3.52
N ALA A 189 4.96 20.78 -3.86
CA ALA A 189 4.54 21.79 -2.89
C ALA A 189 3.67 21.15 -1.79
N THR A 190 3.86 21.59 -0.54
CA THR A 190 2.97 21.19 0.56
C THR A 190 1.73 22.09 0.55
N PRO A 191 0.53 21.58 0.21
CA PRO A 191 -0.67 22.39 0.18
C PRO A 191 -1.13 22.76 1.60
N PRO A 192 -1.95 23.81 1.76
CA PRO A 192 -2.59 24.11 3.04
C PRO A 192 -3.60 23.01 3.39
N ILE A 193 -3.66 22.64 4.67
CA ILE A 193 -4.66 21.71 5.20
C ILE A 193 -6.06 22.29 4.99
N SER A 194 -6.98 21.47 4.48
CA SER A 194 -8.42 21.76 4.42
C SER A 194 -9.19 20.88 5.38
N GLN A 195 -10.37 21.33 5.79
CA GLN A 195 -11.34 20.47 6.49
C GLN A 195 -12.10 19.62 5.47
N PRO A 196 -12.43 18.36 5.80
CA PRO A 196 -13.28 17.53 4.96
C PRO A 196 -14.72 18.03 5.02
N GLU A 197 -15.39 18.18 3.88
CA GLU A 197 -16.78 18.65 3.80
C GLU A 197 -17.70 17.57 3.25
N SER A 198 -17.28 16.91 2.16
CA SER A 198 -18.09 15.94 1.44
C SER A 198 -17.24 14.90 0.71
N ASN A 199 -17.85 13.85 0.17
CA ASN A 199 -17.13 12.89 -0.65
C ASN A 199 -16.87 13.49 -2.05
N PRO A 200 -15.65 13.96 -2.38
CA PRO A 200 -15.39 14.61 -3.67
C PRO A 200 -15.57 13.63 -4.83
N TYR A 201 -15.37 12.34 -4.58
CA TYR A 201 -15.31 11.32 -5.61
C TYR A 201 -16.69 11.03 -6.21
N ASP A 202 -17.74 11.02 -5.38
CA ASP A 202 -19.12 10.85 -5.89
C ASP A 202 -19.54 12.05 -6.75
N GLN A 203 -19.14 13.26 -6.36
CA GLN A 203 -19.38 14.47 -7.14
C GLN A 203 -18.69 14.41 -8.51
N ILE A 204 -17.37 14.15 -8.54
CA ILE A 204 -16.65 14.15 -9.82
C ILE A 204 -17.15 13.05 -10.76
N ILE A 205 -17.58 11.89 -10.24
CA ILE A 205 -18.15 10.80 -11.04
C ILE A 205 -19.46 11.23 -11.69
N ALA A 206 -20.27 12.06 -11.01
CA ALA A 206 -21.54 12.55 -11.53
C ALA A 206 -21.36 13.69 -12.55
N GLU A 207 -20.33 14.51 -12.38
CA GLU A 207 -20.15 15.76 -13.15
C GLU A 207 -19.22 15.63 -14.37
N HIS A 208 -18.36 14.61 -14.41
CA HIS A 208 -17.36 14.47 -15.47
C HIS A 208 -17.46 13.13 -16.21
N ASP A 209 -17.29 13.18 -17.52
CA ASP A 209 -17.11 11.98 -18.34
C ASP A 209 -15.70 11.42 -18.14
N MET A 210 -15.61 10.12 -17.79
CA MET A 210 -14.37 9.47 -17.39
C MET A 210 -14.14 8.20 -18.20
N SER A 211 -12.87 7.93 -18.53
CA SER A 211 -12.48 6.60 -19.02
C SER A 211 -12.78 5.53 -17.97
N LEU A 212 -13.01 4.28 -18.40
CA LEU A 212 -13.28 3.18 -17.47
C LEU A 212 -12.22 3.04 -16.35
N PRO A 213 -10.89 3.11 -16.62
CA PRO A 213 -9.89 3.07 -15.56
C PRO A 213 -10.01 4.23 -14.56
N ALA A 214 -10.18 5.47 -15.05
CA ALA A 214 -10.36 6.65 -14.19
C ALA A 214 -11.64 6.55 -13.35
N TRP A 215 -12.73 6.04 -13.93
CA TRP A 215 -13.98 5.78 -13.22
C TRP A 215 -13.80 4.72 -12.13
N VAL A 216 -13.11 3.61 -12.42
CA VAL A 216 -12.82 2.56 -11.43
C VAL A 216 -11.98 3.12 -10.28
N LEU A 217 -10.96 3.93 -10.58
CA LEU A 217 -10.14 4.62 -9.59
C LEU A 217 -10.98 5.53 -8.70
N ALA A 218 -11.76 6.45 -9.29
CA ALA A 218 -12.63 7.36 -8.56
C ALA A 218 -13.67 6.58 -7.73
N LYS A 219 -14.23 5.49 -8.27
CA LYS A 219 -15.24 4.69 -7.56
C LYS A 219 -14.66 3.97 -6.35
N ASN A 220 -13.45 3.44 -6.45
CA ASN A 220 -12.75 2.85 -5.30
C ASN A 220 -12.48 3.92 -4.23
N ALA A 221 -12.00 5.10 -4.64
CA ALA A 221 -11.76 6.21 -3.72
C ALA A 221 -13.06 6.66 -3.02
N ALA A 222 -14.16 6.78 -3.76
CA ALA A 222 -15.49 7.11 -3.23
C ALA A 222 -15.96 6.12 -2.15
N MET A 223 -15.71 4.82 -2.35
CA MET A 223 -16.08 3.78 -1.38
C MET A 223 -15.19 3.79 -0.14
N THR A 224 -13.92 4.17 -0.27
CA THR A 224 -12.96 4.18 0.85
C THR A 224 -12.94 5.49 1.64
N TYR A 225 -13.29 6.62 1.02
CA TYR A 225 -13.26 7.94 1.64
C TYR A 225 -14.08 8.02 2.96
N PRO A 226 -15.31 7.47 3.05
CA PRO A 226 -16.06 7.47 4.31
C PRO A 226 -15.45 6.61 5.41
N LEU A 227 -14.55 5.69 5.08
CA LEU A 227 -13.93 4.76 6.03
C LEU A 227 -12.71 5.36 6.74
N VAL A 228 -12.20 6.50 6.27
CA VAL A 228 -11.09 7.21 6.92
C VAL A 228 -11.62 7.89 8.19
N PRO A 229 -11.14 7.48 9.38
CA PRO A 229 -11.60 8.06 10.64
C PRO A 229 -11.17 9.52 10.78
N GLU A 230 -11.96 10.27 11.52
CA GLU A 230 -11.69 11.68 11.82
C GLU A 230 -10.77 11.81 13.04
N SER A 231 -9.49 11.59 12.79
CA SER A 231 -8.37 11.86 13.71
C SER A 231 -7.59 13.11 13.24
N PRO A 232 -6.67 13.69 14.05
CA PRO A 232 -5.93 14.88 13.63
C PRO A 232 -5.21 14.72 12.28
N TRP A 233 -4.54 13.59 12.06
CA TRP A 233 -3.86 13.31 10.79
C TRP A 233 -4.85 12.83 9.71
N GLY A 234 -5.77 11.92 10.08
CA GLY A 234 -6.78 11.38 9.15
C GLY A 234 -7.68 12.47 8.54
N SER A 235 -8.17 13.40 9.35
CA SER A 235 -9.00 14.52 8.89
C SER A 235 -8.22 15.48 8.00
N ALA A 236 -6.97 15.79 8.35
CA ALA A 236 -6.11 16.65 7.55
C ALA A 236 -5.82 16.05 6.17
N ILE A 237 -5.59 14.75 6.08
CA ILE A 237 -5.45 14.06 4.78
C ILE A 237 -6.75 14.12 4.00
N LYS A 238 -7.86 13.74 4.64
CA LYS A 238 -9.16 13.63 4.00
C LYS A 238 -9.57 14.96 3.35
N GLY A 239 -9.48 16.07 4.10
CA GLY A 239 -9.78 17.40 3.57
C GLY A 239 -8.77 17.89 2.53
N THR A 240 -7.48 17.61 2.71
CA THR A 240 -6.47 18.00 1.72
C THR A 240 -6.66 17.27 0.39
N LEU A 241 -6.88 15.95 0.44
CA LEU A 241 -7.19 15.14 -0.75
C LEU A 241 -8.50 15.58 -1.40
N GLU A 242 -9.51 15.96 -0.64
CA GLU A 242 -10.76 16.51 -1.16
C GLU A 242 -10.52 17.77 -2.00
N LYS A 243 -9.79 18.74 -1.44
CA LYS A 243 -9.46 19.98 -2.15
C LYS A 243 -8.64 19.73 -3.42
N LEU A 244 -7.62 18.87 -3.34
CA LEU A 244 -6.79 18.51 -4.49
C LEU A 244 -7.61 17.79 -5.57
N THR A 245 -8.49 16.88 -5.16
CA THR A 245 -9.35 16.13 -6.07
C THR A 245 -10.32 17.04 -6.82
N LEU A 246 -10.96 17.98 -6.12
CA LEU A 246 -11.88 18.95 -6.74
C LEU A 246 -11.15 19.94 -7.66
N ALA A 247 -9.91 20.30 -7.34
CA ALA A 247 -9.08 21.16 -8.20
C ALA A 247 -8.68 20.45 -9.50
N ARG A 248 -8.58 19.12 -9.49
CA ARG A 248 -8.22 18.30 -10.65
C ARG A 248 -9.10 17.04 -10.73
N PRO A 249 -10.34 17.15 -11.23
CA PRO A 249 -11.31 16.06 -11.15
C PRO A 249 -10.97 14.87 -12.08
N VAL A 250 -10.38 15.15 -13.25
CA VAL A 250 -9.99 14.13 -14.24
C VAL A 250 -8.47 13.95 -14.24
N ALA A 251 -7.91 13.57 -13.08
CA ALA A 251 -6.47 13.38 -12.91
C ALA A 251 -6.02 11.94 -13.24
N THR A 252 -4.77 11.79 -13.64
CA THR A 252 -4.12 10.48 -13.85
C THR A 252 -3.83 9.78 -12.53
N THR A 253 -3.52 8.48 -12.55
CA THR A 253 -3.07 7.78 -11.34
C THR A 253 -1.81 8.42 -10.79
N ARG A 254 -0.88 8.86 -11.66
CA ARG A 254 0.29 9.62 -11.25
C ARG A 254 -0.08 10.86 -10.42
N ASP A 255 -1.01 11.66 -10.93
CA ASP A 255 -1.45 12.86 -10.21
C ASP A 255 -2.04 12.48 -8.85
N ARG A 256 -2.84 11.41 -8.78
CA ARG A 256 -3.40 10.93 -7.50
C ARG A 256 -2.33 10.46 -6.53
N VAL A 257 -1.24 9.84 -7.01
CA VAL A 257 -0.11 9.46 -6.17
C VAL A 257 0.57 10.70 -5.59
N ASP A 258 0.84 11.71 -6.42
CA ASP A 258 1.44 12.97 -5.99
C ASP A 258 0.55 13.69 -4.96
N GLU A 259 -0.77 13.71 -5.19
CA GLU A 259 -1.75 14.27 -4.25
C GLU A 259 -1.71 13.57 -2.88
N HIS A 260 -1.48 12.26 -2.83
CA HIS A 260 -1.31 11.55 -1.56
C HIS A 260 -0.02 11.95 -0.85
N TYR A 261 1.11 12.07 -1.56
CA TYR A 261 2.34 12.59 -0.95
C TYR A 261 2.15 14.01 -0.42
N GLN A 262 1.50 14.88 -1.18
CA GLN A 262 1.15 16.23 -0.77
C GLN A 262 0.27 16.23 0.49
N ALA A 263 -0.76 15.38 0.53
CA ALA A 263 -1.63 15.24 1.70
C ALA A 263 -0.88 14.70 2.94
N TYR A 264 0.02 13.73 2.77
CA TYR A 264 0.85 13.20 3.87
C TYR A 264 1.79 14.27 4.42
N MET A 265 2.46 15.04 3.55
CA MET A 265 3.31 16.16 3.97
C MET A 265 2.50 17.26 4.67
N ALA A 266 1.33 17.61 4.13
CA ALA A 266 0.46 18.63 4.72
C ALA A 266 -0.09 18.21 6.09
N ALA A 267 -0.43 16.93 6.28
CA ALA A 267 -0.95 16.41 7.53
C ALA A 267 0.14 16.13 8.58
N HIS A 268 1.40 15.98 8.17
CA HIS A 268 2.50 15.62 9.07
C HIS A 268 2.66 16.51 10.31
N PRO A 269 2.55 17.86 10.23
CA PRO A 269 2.61 18.71 11.41
C PRO A 269 1.55 18.36 12.48
N ARG A 270 0.39 17.81 12.08
CA ARG A 270 -0.68 17.40 13.01
C ARG A 270 -0.27 16.27 13.95
N LEU A 271 0.80 15.53 13.64
CA LEU A 271 1.33 14.52 14.55
C LEU A 271 1.84 15.15 15.86
N HIS A 272 2.23 16.42 15.82
CA HIS A 272 2.83 17.17 16.93
C HIS A 272 1.88 18.19 17.57
N ASP A 273 0.69 18.41 17.01
CA ASP A 273 -0.32 19.30 17.55
C ASP A 273 -0.94 18.69 18.82
N LYS A 274 -0.52 19.18 19.98
CA LYS A 274 -1.08 18.74 21.28
C LYS A 274 -2.51 19.25 21.53
N ASP A 275 -2.92 20.27 20.78
CA ASP A 275 -4.19 20.97 20.95
C ASP A 275 -5.27 20.49 19.96
N ALA A 276 -4.98 19.47 19.13
CA ALA A 276 -5.92 18.93 18.13
C ALA A 276 -7.00 17.99 18.71
N LYS A 277 -7.41 18.20 19.97
CA LYS A 277 -8.48 17.42 20.63
C LYS A 277 -9.85 18.07 20.49
#